data_AF-A0A0P8BEG3-F1
#
_entry.id   AF-A0A0P8BEG3-F1
#
_cell.length_a   1.000
_cell.length_b   1.000
_cell.length_c   1.000
_cell.angle_alpha   90.00
_cell.angle_beta   90.00
_cell.angle_gamma   90.00
#
_symmetry.space_group_name_H-M   'P 1'
#
loop_
_entity.id
_entity.type
_entity.pdbx_description
1 polymer ?
#
loop_
_entity_poly.entity_id
_entity_poly.type
_entity_poly.pdbx_seq_one_letter_code
_entity_poly.pdbx_strand_id
1 'polypeptide(L)'
;MSDREFILGFLAHKIHGYTKYKNFESRDDFLVQTMTLINKNISDEKLEKIAHNFTKAMIAAHDIFGDNAFRKLSKTTSRRYPVNQALFEAWSVNLSKLKESEIELLKQKKDDVVNRFEDLVDSDDEFRESISQVTKKVDIRFSRIENLIDEVLT
;
A
#
# COMPACT_ATOMS: atom_id res chain seq x y z
N MET A 1 -10.79 -14.59 7.13
CA MET A 1 -11.53 -13.35 7.51
C MET A 1 -10.64 -12.13 7.27
N SER A 2 -9.40 -12.13 7.77
CA SER A 2 -8.43 -11.04 7.55
C SER A 2 -8.09 -10.76 6.08
N ASP A 3 -7.89 -11.80 5.24
CA ASP A 3 -7.52 -11.59 3.82
C ASP A 3 -8.56 -10.78 3.03
N ARG A 4 -9.86 -10.99 3.31
CA ARG A 4 -10.94 -10.23 2.67
C ARG A 4 -10.91 -8.76 3.06
N GLU A 5 -10.52 -8.46 4.30
CA GLU A 5 -10.39 -7.10 4.79
C GLU A 5 -9.18 -6.39 4.19
N PHE A 6 -8.07 -7.10 4.00
CA PHE A 6 -6.90 -6.58 3.27
C PHE A 6 -7.29 -6.16 1.86
N ILE A 7 -7.91 -7.07 1.10
CA ILE A 7 -8.35 -6.79 -0.28
C ILE A 7 -9.35 -5.64 -0.30
N LEU A 8 -10.33 -5.63 0.61
CA LEU A 8 -11.31 -4.55 0.66
C LEU A 8 -10.69 -3.20 1.04
N GLY A 9 -9.68 -3.19 1.92
CA GLY A 9 -8.89 -2.02 2.23
C GLY A 9 -8.15 -1.46 1.01
N PHE A 10 -7.49 -2.33 0.24
CA PHE A 10 -6.91 -1.95 -1.05
C PHE A 10 -7.95 -1.36 -2.00
N LEU A 11 -9.08 -2.05 -2.19
CA LEU A 11 -10.15 -1.59 -3.08
C LEU A 11 -10.67 -0.22 -2.66
N ALA A 12 -10.94 -0.03 -1.37
CA ALA A 12 -11.44 1.20 -0.81
C ALA A 12 -10.48 2.37 -1.09
N HIS A 13 -9.19 2.19 -0.79
CA HIS A 13 -8.18 3.22 -1.07
C HIS A 13 -7.92 3.43 -2.56
N LYS A 14 -8.04 2.39 -3.39
CA LYS A 14 -7.88 2.48 -4.86
C LYS A 14 -9.05 3.21 -5.53
N ILE A 15 -10.27 3.01 -5.04
CA ILE A 15 -11.50 3.59 -5.60
C ILE A 15 -11.71 5.02 -5.11
N HIS A 16 -11.61 5.24 -3.80
CA HIS A 16 -11.89 6.56 -3.21
C HIS A 16 -10.66 7.49 -3.23
N GLY A 17 -9.46 6.92 -3.15
CA GLY A 17 -8.23 7.64 -2.87
C GLY A 17 -7.98 7.76 -1.36
N TYR A 18 -6.73 7.57 -0.94
CA TYR A 18 -6.37 7.58 0.49
C TYR A 18 -6.61 8.93 1.18
N THR A 19 -6.54 10.05 0.44
CA THR A 19 -6.81 11.40 0.96
C THR A 19 -8.27 11.62 1.38
N LYS A 20 -9.19 10.81 0.84
CA LYS A 20 -10.62 10.89 1.17
C LYS A 20 -11.01 10.04 2.39
N TYR A 21 -10.10 9.25 2.95
CA TYR A 21 -10.39 8.38 4.10
C TYR A 21 -10.97 9.16 5.29
N LYS A 22 -10.48 10.39 5.54
CA LYS A 22 -10.97 11.27 6.61
C LYS A 22 -12.42 11.74 6.46
N ASN A 23 -13.03 11.54 5.29
CA ASN A 23 -14.41 11.91 5.02
C ASN A 23 -15.40 10.82 5.47
N PHE A 24 -14.91 9.67 5.92
CA PHE A 24 -15.71 8.55 6.43
C PHE A 24 -15.72 8.57 7.95
N GLU A 25 -16.82 8.12 8.56
CA GLU A 25 -16.99 8.18 10.02
C GLU A 25 -16.06 7.22 10.75
N SER A 26 -15.78 6.08 10.14
CA SER A 26 -14.94 5.02 10.71
C SER A 26 -14.34 4.15 9.61
N ARG A 27 -13.44 3.24 10.02
CA ARG A 27 -12.88 2.21 9.14
C ARG A 27 -13.98 1.28 8.59
N ASP A 28 -14.92 0.89 9.43
CA ASP A 28 -16.02 0.00 9.05
C ASP A 28 -16.97 0.70 8.07
N ASP A 29 -17.31 1.96 8.34
CA ASP A 29 -18.09 2.80 7.42
C ASP A 29 -17.40 2.91 6.05
N PHE A 30 -16.10 3.19 6.03
CA PHE A 30 -15.32 3.24 4.80
C PHE A 30 -15.39 1.94 3.99
N LEU A 31 -15.28 0.78 4.65
CA LEU A 31 -15.37 -0.53 4.01
C LEU A 31 -16.79 -0.86 3.52
N VAL A 32 -17.83 -0.56 4.32
CA VAL A 32 -19.24 -0.81 3.98
C VAL A 32 -19.68 0.07 2.81
N GLN A 33 -19.31 1.35 2.80
CA GLN A 33 -19.60 2.24 1.68
C GLN A 33 -18.89 1.79 0.41
N THR A 34 -17.64 1.31 0.52
CA THR A 34 -16.90 0.75 -0.62
C THR A 34 -17.63 -0.47 -1.20
N MET A 35 -18.07 -1.41 -0.37
CA MET A 35 -18.84 -2.57 -0.84
C MET A 35 -20.14 -2.15 -1.55
N THR A 36 -20.86 -1.19 -0.96
CA THR A 36 -22.10 -0.67 -1.54
C THR A 36 -21.86 -0.04 -2.90
N LEU A 37 -20.77 0.74 -3.03
CA LEU A 37 -20.38 1.38 -4.28
C LEU A 37 -20.00 0.34 -5.35
N ILE A 38 -19.18 -0.65 -5.00
CA ILE A 38 -18.79 -1.74 -5.92
C ILE A 38 -20.04 -2.43 -6.49
N ASN A 39 -20.98 -2.82 -5.63
CA ASN A 39 -22.16 -3.58 -6.04
C ASN A 39 -23.16 -2.78 -6.89
N LYS A 40 -23.17 -1.44 -6.78
CA LYS A 40 -24.20 -0.60 -7.41
C LYS A 40 -23.71 0.25 -8.57
N ASN A 41 -22.43 0.64 -8.58
CA ASN A 41 -21.97 1.77 -9.39
C ASN A 41 -20.66 1.51 -10.15
N ILE A 42 -19.97 0.39 -9.90
CA ILE A 42 -18.73 0.06 -10.61
C ILE A 42 -19.01 -1.03 -11.63
N SER A 43 -18.60 -0.80 -12.88
CA SER A 43 -18.73 -1.79 -13.96
C SER A 43 -17.73 -2.93 -13.81
N ASP A 44 -18.08 -4.09 -14.36
CA ASP A 44 -17.20 -5.27 -14.38
C ASP A 44 -15.86 -4.96 -15.06
N GLU A 45 -15.86 -4.25 -16.19
CA GLU A 45 -14.62 -3.82 -16.88
C GLU A 45 -13.70 -3.00 -15.95
N LYS A 46 -14.28 -2.13 -15.12
CA LYS A 46 -13.50 -1.33 -14.17
C LYS A 46 -12.95 -2.21 -13.06
N LEU A 47 -13.72 -3.18 -12.57
CA LEU A 47 -13.27 -4.15 -11.57
C LEU A 47 -12.16 -5.04 -12.10
N GLU A 48 -12.27 -5.52 -13.34
CA GLU A 48 -11.23 -6.30 -14.02
C GLU A 48 -9.93 -5.50 -14.14
N LYS A 49 -10.01 -4.22 -14.51
CA LYS A 49 -8.84 -3.33 -14.54
C LYS A 49 -8.23 -3.13 -13.16
N ILE A 50 -9.03 -3.02 -12.11
CA ILE A 50 -8.52 -2.91 -10.73
C ILE A 50 -7.85 -4.21 -10.31
N ALA A 51 -8.46 -5.37 -10.59
CA ALA A 51 -7.92 -6.69 -10.30
C ALA A 51 -6.58 -6.92 -11.01
N HIS A 52 -6.48 -6.58 -12.30
CA HIS A 52 -5.23 -6.67 -13.05
C HIS A 52 -4.12 -5.82 -12.42
N ASN A 53 -4.42 -4.56 -12.08
CA ASN A 53 -3.44 -3.68 -11.43
C ASN A 53 -3.07 -4.14 -10.02
N PHE A 54 -4.00 -4.77 -9.29
CA PHE A 54 -3.73 -5.37 -7.99
C PHE A 54 -2.76 -6.55 -8.12
N THR A 55 -3.02 -7.48 -9.04
CA THR A 55 -2.13 -8.62 -9.30
C THR A 55 -0.72 -8.16 -9.63
N LYS A 56 -0.60 -7.15 -10.51
CA LYS A 56 0.68 -6.53 -10.85
C LYS A 56 1.40 -5.97 -9.60
N ALA A 57 0.67 -5.27 -8.73
CA ALA A 57 1.23 -4.73 -7.49
C ALA A 57 1.70 -5.83 -6.52
N MET A 58 0.99 -6.96 -6.44
CA MET A 58 1.39 -8.10 -5.60
C MET A 58 2.67 -8.74 -6.08
N ILE A 59 2.79 -8.96 -7.40
CA ILE A 59 3.99 -9.51 -8.02
C ILE A 59 5.16 -8.54 -7.81
N ALA A 60 4.99 -7.25 -8.08
CA ALA A 60 6.03 -6.24 -7.87
C ALA A 60 6.49 -6.17 -6.41
N ALA A 61 5.57 -6.18 -5.44
CA ALA A 61 5.92 -6.17 -4.03
C ALA A 61 6.73 -7.42 -3.64
N HIS A 62 6.36 -8.59 -4.15
CA HIS A 62 7.12 -9.81 -3.91
C HIS A 62 8.49 -9.78 -4.60
N ASP A 63 8.59 -9.28 -5.83
CA ASP A 63 9.88 -9.20 -6.54
C ASP A 63 10.87 -8.23 -5.88
N ILE A 64 10.36 -7.15 -5.25
CA ILE A 64 11.18 -6.15 -4.57
C ILE A 64 11.54 -6.61 -3.15
N PHE A 65 10.55 -7.02 -2.36
CA PHE A 65 10.72 -7.28 -0.92
C PHE A 65 10.81 -8.77 -0.56
N GLY A 66 10.50 -9.67 -1.50
CA GLY A 66 10.45 -11.11 -1.27
C GLY A 66 9.52 -11.49 -0.11
N ASP A 67 10.05 -12.36 0.75
CA ASP A 67 9.44 -12.85 1.99
C ASP A 67 9.08 -11.75 3.01
N ASN A 68 9.59 -10.54 2.78
CA ASN A 68 9.38 -9.35 3.59
C ASN A 68 8.31 -8.40 3.05
N ALA A 69 7.63 -8.75 1.95
CA ALA A 69 6.55 -7.95 1.41
C ALA A 69 5.50 -7.59 2.47
N PHE A 70 5.19 -6.30 2.55
CA PHE A 70 4.22 -5.70 3.48
C PHE A 70 4.56 -5.87 4.97
N ARG A 71 5.81 -6.16 5.31
CA ARG A 71 6.31 -6.20 6.70
C ARG A 71 7.10 -4.93 6.99
N LYS A 72 7.15 -4.56 8.27
CA LYS A 72 8.08 -3.52 8.73
C LYS A 72 9.52 -4.03 8.56
N LEU A 73 10.39 -3.20 8.01
CA LEU A 73 11.84 -3.43 7.90
C LEU A 73 12.59 -2.32 8.65
N SER A 74 13.74 -2.66 9.20
CA SER A 74 14.54 -1.76 10.04
C SER A 74 15.98 -2.24 10.05
N LYS A 75 16.94 -1.31 9.94
CA LYS A 75 18.38 -1.61 10.04
C LYS A 75 18.79 -1.88 11.48
N THR A 76 18.02 -1.36 12.44
CA THR A 76 18.33 -1.46 13.88
C THR A 76 17.89 -2.77 14.53
N THR A 77 17.09 -3.60 13.83
CA THR A 77 16.61 -4.87 14.38
C THR A 77 16.52 -5.97 13.34
N SER A 78 16.96 -7.17 13.70
CA SER A 78 16.82 -8.38 12.87
C SER A 78 15.46 -9.08 13.06
N ARG A 79 14.53 -8.48 13.81
CA ARG A 79 13.22 -9.06 14.08
C ARG A 79 12.39 -9.13 12.79
N ARG A 80 11.92 -10.34 12.46
CA ARG A 80 10.89 -10.52 11.43
C ARG A 80 9.52 -10.08 11.96
N TYR A 81 8.99 -8.97 11.46
CA TYR A 81 7.66 -8.47 11.83
C TYR A 81 6.55 -9.23 11.11
N PRO A 82 5.33 -9.32 11.68
CA PRO A 82 4.17 -9.85 10.97
C PRO A 82 3.83 -8.99 9.75
N VAL A 83 3.02 -9.54 8.83
CA VAL A 83 2.43 -8.76 7.73
C VAL A 83 1.59 -7.64 8.35
N ASN A 84 1.75 -6.43 7.83
CA ASN A 84 1.14 -5.23 8.35
C ASN A 84 0.11 -4.70 7.35
N GLN A 85 -1.16 -4.58 7.78
CA GLN A 85 -2.26 -4.15 6.92
C GLN A 85 -2.08 -2.72 6.39
N ALA A 86 -1.56 -1.80 7.21
CA ALA A 86 -1.33 -0.41 6.80
C ALA A 86 -0.26 -0.33 5.70
N LEU A 87 0.82 -1.11 5.84
CA LEU A 87 1.85 -1.24 4.81
C LEU A 87 1.33 -1.95 3.57
N PHE A 88 0.51 -2.99 3.72
CA PHE A 88 -0.14 -3.65 2.60
C PHE A 88 -0.94 -2.65 1.77
N GLU A 89 -1.83 -1.89 2.39
CA GLU A 89 -2.67 -0.91 1.70
C GLU A 89 -1.83 0.15 1.00
N ALA A 90 -0.84 0.72 1.68
CA ALA A 90 -0.02 1.80 1.12
C ALA A 90 0.84 1.33 -0.07
N TRP A 91 1.56 0.21 0.08
CA TRP A 91 2.38 -0.35 -1.01
C TRP A 91 1.53 -0.84 -2.17
N SER A 92 0.48 -1.62 -1.91
CA SER A 92 -0.36 -2.19 -2.97
C SER A 92 -1.04 -1.11 -3.81
N VAL A 93 -1.57 -0.05 -3.19
CA VAL A 93 -2.18 1.06 -3.92
C VAL A 93 -1.15 1.83 -4.73
N ASN A 94 0.00 2.19 -4.14
CA ASN A 94 1.02 2.95 -4.87
C ASN A 94 1.62 2.14 -6.04
N LEU A 95 2.00 0.88 -5.83
CA LEU A 95 2.49 0.01 -6.90
C LEU A 95 1.43 -0.23 -7.99
N SER A 96 0.15 -0.34 -7.63
CA SER A 96 -0.93 -0.55 -8.61
C SER A 96 -1.18 0.64 -9.54
N LYS A 97 -0.62 1.82 -9.25
CA LYS A 97 -0.73 3.02 -10.10
C LYS A 97 0.36 3.08 -11.16
N LEU A 98 1.50 2.42 -10.92
CA LEU A 98 2.68 2.49 -11.77
C LEU A 98 2.46 1.76 -13.11
N LYS A 99 3.18 2.20 -14.13
CA LYS A 99 3.33 1.52 -15.42
C LYS A 99 4.29 0.34 -15.27
N GLU A 100 4.24 -0.57 -16.24
CA GLU A 100 5.14 -1.75 -16.26
C GLU A 100 6.61 -1.34 -16.25
N SER A 101 6.98 -0.33 -17.05
CA SER A 101 8.35 0.18 -17.12
C SER A 101 8.86 0.77 -15.79
N GLU A 102 7.98 1.40 -15.02
CA GLU A 102 8.31 1.96 -13.71
C GLU A 102 8.51 0.83 -12.69
N ILE A 103 7.66 -0.20 -12.71
CA ILE A 103 7.83 -1.39 -11.86
C ILE A 103 9.15 -2.11 -12.18
N GLU A 104 9.48 -2.29 -13.45
CA GLU A 104 10.75 -2.92 -13.83
C GLU A 104 11.97 -2.10 -13.37
N LEU A 105 11.88 -0.76 -13.40
CA LEU A 105 12.92 0.10 -12.85
C LEU A 105 13.04 -0.06 -11.32
N LEU A 106 11.92 -0.11 -10.59
CA LEU A 106 11.93 -0.37 -9.13
C LEU A 106 12.54 -1.74 -8.80
N LYS A 107 12.26 -2.76 -9.61
CA LYS A 107 12.84 -4.11 -9.45
C LYS A 107 14.36 -4.11 -9.67
N GLN A 108 14.84 -3.37 -10.68
CA GLN A 108 16.27 -3.21 -10.93
C GLN A 108 16.95 -2.44 -9.79
N LYS A 109 16.27 -1.44 -9.22
CA LYS A 109 16.73 -0.63 -8.09
C LYS A 109 16.24 -1.16 -6.72
N LYS A 110 15.89 -2.45 -6.60
CA LYS A 110 15.23 -2.99 -5.39
C LYS A 110 16.01 -2.75 -4.10
N ASP A 111 17.34 -2.81 -4.14
CA ASP A 111 18.16 -2.59 -2.95
C ASP A 111 18.07 -1.13 -2.47
N ASP A 112 17.94 -0.16 -3.38
CA ASP A 112 17.70 1.25 -3.05
C ASP A 112 16.30 1.43 -2.45
N VAL A 113 15.28 0.80 -3.03
CA VAL A 113 13.91 0.81 -2.48
C VAL A 113 13.89 0.28 -1.04
N VAL A 114 14.52 -0.86 -0.79
CA VAL A 114 14.57 -1.49 0.54
C VAL A 114 15.34 -0.63 1.52
N ASN A 115 16.53 -0.15 1.15
CA ASN A 115 17.36 0.69 2.02
C ASN A 115 16.62 1.98 2.42
N ARG A 116 15.96 2.66 1.46
CA ARG A 116 15.16 3.87 1.73
C ARG A 116 13.95 3.58 2.60
N PHE A 117 13.31 2.43 2.41
CA PHE A 117 12.15 2.06 3.22
C PHE A 117 12.57 1.77 4.66
N GLU A 118 13.70 1.09 4.87
CA GLU A 118 14.26 0.90 6.21
C GLU A 118 14.66 2.22 6.87
N ASP A 119 15.31 3.12 6.12
CA ASP A 119 15.66 4.45 6.63
C ASP A 119 14.40 5.23 7.00
N LEU A 120 13.37 5.24 6.15
CA LEU A 120 12.08 5.86 6.44
C LEU A 120 11.46 5.31 7.72
N VAL A 121 11.52 3.99 7.93
CA VAL A 121 11.04 3.36 9.17
C VAL A 121 11.88 3.79 10.37
N ASP A 122 13.20 3.89 10.24
CA ASP A 122 14.08 4.16 11.38
C ASP A 122 14.19 5.65 11.72
N SER A 123 13.99 6.56 10.76
CA SER A 123 14.18 8.00 10.97
C SER A 123 12.89 8.83 11.02
N ASP A 124 11.75 8.36 10.49
CA ASP A 124 10.49 9.13 10.49
C ASP A 124 9.50 8.60 11.54
N ASP A 125 9.44 9.28 12.68
CA ASP A 125 8.53 8.98 13.80
C ASP A 125 7.05 8.98 13.37
N GLU A 126 6.68 9.92 12.49
CA GLU A 126 5.31 10.07 12.03
C GLU A 126 4.91 8.91 11.11
N PHE A 127 5.84 8.51 10.23
CA PHE A 127 5.68 7.32 9.41
C PHE A 127 5.54 6.06 10.29
N ARG A 128 6.40 5.88 11.29
CA ARG A 128 6.28 4.74 12.22
C ARG A 128 4.93 4.67 12.92
N GLU A 129 4.41 5.81 13.38
CA GLU A 129 3.09 5.87 13.98
C GLU A 129 2.00 5.51 12.96
N SER A 130 2.11 6.01 11.73
CA SER A 130 1.13 5.77 10.65
C SER A 130 1.00 4.31 10.20
N ILE A 131 2.04 3.50 10.41
CA ILE A 131 2.03 2.06 10.13
C ILE A 131 1.74 1.21 11.36
N SER A 132 1.56 1.83 12.54
CA SER A 132 1.25 1.11 13.78
C SER A 132 -0.25 0.84 13.95
N GLN A 133 -1.11 1.69 13.37
CA GLN A 133 -2.56 1.53 13.40
C GLN A 133 -3.16 1.85 12.03
N VAL A 134 -3.93 0.93 11.45
CA VAL A 134 -4.49 1.07 10.09
C VAL A 134 -5.39 2.30 9.93
N THR A 135 -6.02 2.77 11.01
CA THR A 135 -6.98 3.87 10.98
C THR A 135 -6.36 5.26 11.18
N LYS A 136 -5.08 5.35 11.54
CA LYS A 136 -4.42 6.62 11.87
C LYS A 136 -3.42 7.03 10.79
N LYS A 137 -3.28 8.35 10.60
CA LYS A 137 -2.26 8.98 9.73
C LYS A 137 -2.17 8.32 8.34
N VAL A 138 -3.33 8.01 7.76
CA VAL A 138 -3.44 7.30 6.46
C VAL A 138 -2.74 8.08 5.36
N ASP A 139 -2.93 9.38 5.32
CA ASP A 139 -2.24 10.30 4.40
C ASP A 139 -0.72 10.21 4.49
N ILE A 140 -0.16 10.12 5.71
CA ILE A 140 1.29 10.05 5.91
C ILE A 140 1.88 8.78 5.28
N ARG A 141 1.39 7.58 5.63
CA ARG A 141 2.00 6.34 5.11
C ARG A 141 1.93 6.26 3.58
N PHE A 142 0.82 6.69 2.99
CA PHE A 142 0.64 6.64 1.55
C PHE A 142 1.54 7.66 0.84
N SER A 143 1.59 8.90 1.31
CA SER A 143 2.41 9.95 0.70
C SER A 143 3.91 9.71 0.87
N ARG A 144 4.37 9.21 2.02
CA ARG A 144 5.78 8.88 2.24
C ARG A 144 6.26 7.75 1.34
N ILE A 145 5.43 6.71 1.14
CA ILE A 145 5.74 5.63 0.20
C ILE A 145 5.68 6.12 -1.25
N GLU A 146 4.72 6.98 -1.60
CA GLU A 146 4.64 7.59 -2.94
C GLU A 146 5.90 8.41 -3.25
N ASN A 147 6.31 9.29 -2.34
CA ASN A 147 7.54 10.08 -2.48
C ASN A 147 8.79 9.19 -2.60
N LEU A 148 8.90 8.14 -1.78
CA LEU A 148 10.01 7.19 -1.85
C LEU A 148 10.09 6.55 -3.24
N ILE A 149 8.95 6.12 -3.79
CA ILE A 149 8.89 5.55 -5.14
C ILE A 149 9.33 6.58 -6.18
N ASP A 150 8.82 7.80 -6.11
CA ASP A 150 9.15 8.88 -7.06
C ASP A 150 10.65 9.23 -7.05
N GLU A 151 11.28 9.25 -5.86
CA GLU A 151 12.71 9.46 -5.72
C GLU A 151 13.55 8.34 -6.38
N VAL A 152 13.10 7.09 -6.30
CA VAL A 152 13.79 5.95 -6.93
C VAL A 152 13.58 5.94 -8.45
N LEU A 153 12.44 6.42 -8.93
CA LEU A 153 12.12 6.49 -10.36
C LEU A 153 12.79 7.67 -11.09
N THR A 154 13.34 8.62 -10.34
CA THR A 154 14.16 9.71 -10.88
C THR A 154 15.53 9.19 -11.34
#